data_AF-A0A257JGL9-F1
#
_entry.id   AF-A0A257JGL9-F1
#
_cell.length_a   1.000
_cell.length_b   1.000
_cell.length_c   1.000
_cell.angle_alpha   90.00
_cell.angle_beta   90.00
_cell.angle_gamma   90.00
#
_symmetry.space_group_name_H-M   'P 1'
#
loop_
_entity.id
_entity.type
_entity.pdbx_description
1 polymer ?
#
loop_
_entity_poly.entity_id
_entity_poly.type
_entity_poly.pdbx_seq_one_letter_code
_entity_poly.pdbx_strand_id
1 'polypeptide(L)'
;GLLTGSTVDAGPAGTVTLSAGRDLLAAGHVTAPGGAVSLALAGAFTAATAGYAGSLVVDSTARIDVAGTTLLTPTTNGLRQGRVLPGGTVDIAGARLTPITLREGSVIDVSGTSATLDLAAALGSQGSQAFEPVLTASAGGTVRVSAREGGAQFGSQLLAHGGGNGAAGGSLQVRLQAQDNPQDRQFDLPDVQLVVQAAAAPNGVKAGQVTLSSNALAQAGLSELRLQSSDRIRFDGSQALHLARDLVLDAPIVELGAGAAVNLSAGSVLTLGN
;
A
#
# COMPACT_ATOMS: atom_id res chain seq x y z
N GLY A 1 -14.42 13.40 6.23
CA GLY A 1 -13.56 12.45 6.95
C GLY A 1 -14.39 11.38 7.61
N LEU A 2 -13.77 10.29 8.04
CA LEU A 2 -14.39 9.25 8.87
C LEU A 2 -13.93 9.47 10.32
N LEU A 3 -14.88 9.53 11.25
CA LEU A 3 -14.58 9.67 12.68
C LEU A 3 -14.40 8.29 13.31
N THR A 4 -13.76 8.25 14.48
CA THR A 4 -13.63 7.03 15.28
C THR A 4 -15.00 6.37 15.49
N GLY A 5 -15.07 5.06 15.29
CA GLY A 5 -16.31 4.29 15.39
C GLY A 5 -17.21 4.31 14.15
N SER A 6 -16.87 5.10 13.11
CA SER A 6 -17.57 5.03 11.82
C SER A 6 -17.19 3.74 11.08
N THR A 7 -18.15 3.11 10.41
CA THR A 7 -17.93 1.95 9.54
C THR A 7 -18.48 2.22 8.15
N VAL A 8 -17.69 1.92 7.12
CA VAL A 8 -18.12 1.88 5.72
C VAL A 8 -17.85 0.48 5.19
N ASP A 9 -18.90 -0.21 4.76
CA ASP A 9 -18.80 -1.53 4.12
C ASP A 9 -19.31 -1.42 2.68
N ALA A 10 -18.40 -1.61 1.72
CA ALA A 10 -18.72 -1.60 0.30
C ALA A 10 -18.97 -3.01 -0.27
N GLY A 11 -18.86 -4.05 0.56
CA GLY A 11 -18.95 -5.45 0.17
C GLY A 11 -17.78 -5.90 -0.72
N PRO A 12 -17.78 -7.20 -1.12
CA PRO A 12 -16.75 -7.77 -1.98
C PRO A 12 -16.64 -7.06 -3.33
N ALA A 13 -15.40 -6.79 -3.75
CA ALA A 13 -15.08 -6.02 -4.96
C ALA A 13 -15.67 -4.59 -4.99
N GLY A 14 -16.16 -4.09 -3.85
CA GLY A 14 -16.68 -2.73 -3.70
C GLY A 14 -15.58 -1.67 -3.84
N THR A 15 -16.00 -0.41 -3.99
CA THR A 15 -15.08 0.73 -4.06
C THR A 15 -15.49 1.82 -3.09
N VAL A 16 -14.54 2.33 -2.31
CA VAL A 16 -14.72 3.49 -1.44
C VAL A 16 -13.75 4.58 -1.86
N THR A 17 -14.27 5.78 -2.12
CA THR A 17 -13.44 6.96 -2.40
C THR A 17 -13.74 8.05 -1.38
N LEU A 18 -12.71 8.45 -0.65
CA LEU A 18 -12.76 9.60 0.24
C LEU A 18 -11.86 10.68 -0.35
N SER A 19 -12.45 11.83 -0.68
CA SER A 19 -11.72 13.00 -1.14
C SER A 19 -12.06 14.22 -0.30
N ALA A 20 -11.07 15.09 -0.10
CA ALA A 20 -11.28 16.38 0.54
C ALA A 20 -10.44 17.46 -0.15
N GLY A 21 -10.89 18.71 -0.04
CA GLY A 21 -10.14 19.85 -0.59
C GLY A 21 -8.88 20.19 0.22
N ARG A 22 -8.96 20.13 1.55
CA ARG A 22 -7.88 20.55 2.46
C ARG A 22 -7.51 19.48 3.48
N ASP A 23 -8.45 19.05 4.30
CA ASP A 23 -8.21 18.11 5.40
C ASP A 23 -9.00 16.82 5.20
N LEU A 24 -8.32 15.68 5.23
CA LEU A 24 -8.91 14.35 5.17
C LEU A 24 -8.46 13.54 6.39
N LEU A 25 -9.34 13.43 7.37
CA LEU A 25 -9.19 12.50 8.49
C LEU A 25 -9.92 11.18 8.19
N ALA A 26 -9.22 10.06 8.32
CA ALA A 26 -9.79 8.72 8.31
C ALA A 26 -9.45 8.04 9.64
N ALA A 27 -10.42 7.95 10.55
CA ALA A 27 -10.29 7.32 11.87
C ALA A 27 -11.23 6.12 12.09
N GLY A 28 -12.09 5.82 11.11
CA GLY A 28 -13.04 4.71 11.15
C GLY A 28 -12.56 3.43 10.48
N HIS A 29 -13.46 2.47 10.34
CA HIS A 29 -13.26 1.23 9.61
C HIS A 29 -13.81 1.34 8.19
N VAL A 30 -13.03 0.93 7.20
CA VAL A 30 -13.44 0.81 5.80
C VAL A 30 -13.20 -0.62 5.36
N THR A 31 -14.23 -1.27 4.83
CA THR A 31 -14.20 -2.67 4.38
C THR A 31 -14.62 -2.73 2.92
N ALA A 32 -13.76 -3.26 2.06
CA ALA A 32 -14.04 -3.52 0.64
C ALA A 32 -13.24 -4.74 0.17
N PRO A 33 -13.61 -5.97 0.56
CA PRO A 33 -12.77 -7.15 0.38
C PRO A 33 -12.48 -7.45 -1.10
N GLY A 34 -11.21 -7.53 -1.48
CA GLY A 34 -10.77 -7.64 -2.88
C GLY A 34 -11.19 -6.47 -3.77
N GLY A 35 -11.60 -5.34 -3.17
CA GLY A 35 -12.06 -4.13 -3.82
C GLY A 35 -11.01 -3.02 -3.80
N ALA A 36 -11.44 -1.76 -3.72
CA ALA A 36 -10.56 -0.60 -3.77
C ALA A 36 -10.94 0.47 -2.75
N VAL A 37 -9.94 1.07 -2.10
CA VAL A 37 -10.09 2.24 -1.23
C VAL A 37 -9.13 3.34 -1.69
N SER A 38 -9.67 4.51 -2.01
CA SER A 38 -8.88 5.68 -2.40
C SER A 38 -9.06 6.83 -1.41
N LEU A 39 -7.96 7.34 -0.86
CA LEU A 39 -7.89 8.51 0.00
C LEU A 39 -7.11 9.61 -0.73
N ALA A 40 -7.75 10.73 -1.06
CA ALA A 40 -7.11 11.78 -1.84
C ALA A 40 -7.40 13.19 -1.34
N LEU A 41 -6.38 14.04 -1.35
CA LEU A 41 -6.56 15.49 -1.29
C LEU A 41 -6.58 16.07 -2.71
N ALA A 42 -7.67 16.76 -3.06
CA ALA A 42 -7.86 17.31 -4.40
C ALA A 42 -6.96 18.52 -4.69
N GLY A 43 -6.40 19.16 -3.66
CA GLY A 43 -5.43 20.27 -3.78
C GLY A 43 -5.97 21.56 -4.42
N ALA A 44 -7.22 21.58 -4.90
CA ALA A 44 -7.84 22.74 -5.51
C ALA A 44 -8.61 23.56 -4.46
N PHE A 45 -8.02 24.66 -4.00
CA PHE A 45 -8.74 25.70 -3.27
C PHE A 45 -8.45 27.03 -3.97
N THR A 46 -9.44 27.58 -4.66
CA THR A 46 -9.37 28.76 -5.57
C THR A 46 -8.93 30.07 -4.91
N ALA A 47 -8.65 30.07 -3.61
CA ALA A 47 -8.26 31.26 -2.84
C ALA A 47 -6.92 31.10 -2.09
N ALA A 48 -6.21 29.98 -2.20
CA ALA A 48 -4.92 29.81 -1.51
C ALA A 48 -3.77 30.10 -2.46
N THR A 49 -3.18 31.28 -2.32
CA THR A 49 -1.86 31.59 -2.86
C THR A 49 -0.83 30.66 -2.23
N ALA A 50 -0.09 29.95 -3.07
CA ALA A 50 1.11 29.14 -2.86
C ALA A 50 1.50 28.74 -1.41
N GLY A 51 1.26 27.47 -1.04
CA GLY A 51 1.77 26.89 0.23
C GLY A 51 0.83 25.94 0.99
N TYR A 52 0.08 25.05 0.33
CA TYR A 52 -1.03 24.32 0.98
C TYR A 52 -0.61 23.45 2.19
N ALA A 53 -1.16 23.77 3.36
CA ALA A 53 -0.98 23.07 4.63
C ALA A 53 -2.33 22.55 5.18
N GLY A 54 -2.98 21.68 4.40
CA GLY A 54 -3.98 20.76 4.95
C GLY A 54 -3.31 19.48 5.45
N SER A 55 -4.08 18.46 5.80
CA SER A 55 -3.51 17.17 6.22
C SER A 55 -4.35 15.99 5.74
N LEU A 56 -3.66 14.92 5.32
CA LEU A 56 -4.27 13.59 5.15
C LEU A 56 -3.80 12.72 6.30
N VAL A 57 -4.72 12.35 7.19
CA VAL A 57 -4.40 11.56 8.39
C VAL A 57 -5.21 10.28 8.36
N VAL A 58 -4.51 9.15 8.35
CA VAL A 58 -5.05 7.84 8.75
C VAL A 58 -4.73 7.69 10.24
N ASP A 59 -5.77 7.84 11.06
CA ASP A 59 -5.65 7.92 12.50
C ASP A 59 -5.36 6.55 13.14
N SER A 60 -4.87 6.53 14.38
CA SER A 60 -4.48 5.29 15.06
C SER A 60 -5.63 4.30 15.28
N THR A 61 -6.89 4.75 15.25
CA THR A 61 -8.07 3.87 15.31
C THR A 61 -8.55 3.38 13.95
N ALA A 62 -7.92 3.83 12.86
CA ALA A 62 -8.38 3.52 11.52
C ALA A 62 -8.01 2.10 11.10
N ARG A 63 -8.93 1.43 10.41
CA ARG A 63 -8.66 0.14 9.78
C ARG A 63 -9.22 0.13 8.37
N ILE A 64 -8.33 0.00 7.39
CA ILE A 64 -8.66 -0.13 5.98
C ILE A 64 -8.46 -1.60 5.62
N ASP A 65 -9.54 -2.31 5.35
CA ASP A 65 -9.56 -3.74 5.08
C ASP A 65 -10.07 -3.97 3.66
N VAL A 66 -9.14 -4.27 2.77
CA VAL A 66 -9.43 -4.72 1.41
C VAL A 66 -8.90 -6.14 1.20
N ALA A 67 -8.73 -6.92 2.26
CA ALA A 67 -8.21 -8.27 2.18
C ALA A 67 -9.05 -9.15 1.24
N GLY A 68 -8.42 -10.19 0.69
CA GLY A 68 -9.06 -11.14 -0.20
C GLY A 68 -10.25 -11.82 0.48
N THR A 69 -11.25 -12.19 -0.33
CA THR A 69 -12.42 -12.92 0.16
C THR A 69 -12.85 -14.00 -0.81
N THR A 70 -13.61 -14.98 -0.32
CA THR A 70 -14.17 -16.02 -1.17
C THR A 70 -15.61 -15.69 -1.51
N LEU A 71 -15.91 -15.67 -2.81
CA LEU A 71 -17.26 -15.52 -3.32
C LEU A 71 -17.78 -16.88 -3.76
N LEU A 72 -18.62 -17.48 -2.92
CA LEU A 72 -19.30 -18.73 -3.24
C LEU A 72 -20.50 -18.46 -4.15
N THR A 73 -20.64 -19.26 -5.19
CA THR A 73 -21.84 -19.32 -6.01
C THR A 73 -22.84 -20.24 -5.33
N PRO A 74 -24.08 -19.78 -5.04
CA PRO A 74 -25.10 -20.67 -4.50
C PRO A 74 -25.36 -21.84 -5.44
N THR A 75 -25.28 -23.06 -4.92
CA THR A 75 -25.54 -24.29 -5.67
C THR A 75 -26.59 -25.14 -4.96
N THR A 76 -27.28 -25.99 -5.73
CA THR A 76 -28.24 -26.99 -5.19
C THR A 76 -27.64 -28.39 -5.07
N ASN A 77 -26.41 -28.58 -5.57
CA ASN A 77 -25.70 -29.87 -5.59
C ASN A 77 -24.76 -30.08 -4.40
N GLY A 78 -24.71 -29.13 -3.45
CA GLY A 78 -23.86 -29.20 -2.27
C GLY A 78 -22.37 -28.91 -2.53
N LEU A 79 -22.00 -28.52 -3.76
CA LEU A 79 -20.62 -28.20 -4.12
C LEU A 79 -20.27 -26.76 -3.75
N ARG A 80 -19.05 -26.55 -3.26
CA ARG A 80 -18.44 -25.24 -2.98
C ARG A 80 -17.83 -24.67 -4.24
N GLN A 81 -18.70 -24.15 -5.10
CA GLN A 81 -18.28 -23.48 -6.33
C GLN A 81 -18.15 -21.99 -6.09
N GLY A 82 -17.24 -21.33 -6.80
CA GLY A 82 -17.02 -19.90 -6.62
C GLY A 82 -15.65 -19.45 -7.07
N ARG A 83 -15.20 -18.33 -6.50
CA ARG A 83 -13.88 -17.75 -6.76
C ARG A 83 -13.27 -17.19 -5.48
N VAL A 84 -11.94 -17.24 -5.42
CA VAL A 84 -11.15 -16.59 -4.37
C VAL A 84 -10.64 -15.27 -4.93
N LEU A 85 -11.09 -14.15 -4.36
CA LEU A 85 -10.62 -12.83 -4.74
C LEU A 85 -9.24 -12.57 -4.10
N PRO A 86 -8.31 -11.91 -4.83
CA PRO A 86 -7.07 -11.42 -4.25
C PRO A 86 -7.33 -10.27 -3.27
N GLY A 87 -6.29 -9.88 -2.53
CA GLY A 87 -6.30 -8.61 -1.82
C GLY A 87 -6.54 -7.44 -2.79
N GLY A 88 -7.23 -6.43 -2.31
CA GLY A 88 -7.62 -5.25 -3.06
C GLY A 88 -6.54 -4.17 -3.16
N THR A 89 -6.94 -2.96 -3.53
CA THR A 89 -6.04 -1.82 -3.68
C THR A 89 -6.33 -0.71 -2.68
N VAL A 90 -5.29 -0.12 -2.10
CA VAL A 90 -5.37 1.09 -1.30
C VAL A 90 -4.50 2.15 -1.93
N ASP A 91 -5.11 3.25 -2.40
CA ASP A 91 -4.40 4.39 -2.97
C ASP A 91 -4.52 5.60 -2.02
N ILE A 92 -3.39 6.15 -1.60
CA ILE A 92 -3.31 7.31 -0.71
C ILE A 92 -2.52 8.41 -1.42
N ALA A 93 -3.17 9.53 -1.72
CA ALA A 93 -2.59 10.63 -2.47
C ALA A 93 -2.72 11.96 -1.73
N GLY A 94 -1.57 12.54 -1.39
CA GLY A 94 -1.48 13.88 -0.83
C GLY A 94 -1.52 14.95 -1.92
N ALA A 95 -1.90 16.17 -1.52
CA ALA A 95 -1.72 17.36 -2.34
C ALA A 95 -0.31 17.93 -2.16
N ARG A 96 0.00 19.00 -2.91
CA ARG A 96 1.28 19.71 -2.81
C ARG A 96 1.44 20.29 -1.40
N LEU A 97 2.64 20.16 -0.82
CA LEU A 97 2.98 20.66 0.54
C LEU A 97 2.10 20.13 1.69
N THR A 98 1.18 19.18 1.45
CA THR A 98 0.34 18.60 2.51
C THR A 98 0.96 17.30 3.05
N PRO A 99 1.19 17.18 4.37
CA PRO A 99 1.67 15.94 4.96
C PRO A 99 0.64 14.81 4.88
N ILE A 100 1.13 13.60 4.64
CA ILE A 100 0.39 12.35 4.82
C ILE A 100 0.87 11.69 6.12
N THR A 101 -0.03 11.46 7.05
CA THR A 101 0.29 10.81 8.33
C THR A 101 -0.48 9.51 8.44
N LEU A 102 0.22 8.39 8.36
CA LEU A 102 -0.32 7.07 8.71
C LEU A 102 0.10 6.77 10.15
N ARG A 103 -0.79 6.96 11.11
CA ARG A 103 -0.43 6.89 12.53
C ARG A 103 -0.19 5.46 12.99
N GLU A 104 0.72 5.29 13.96
CA GLU A 104 0.88 4.04 14.69
C GLU A 104 -0.45 3.60 15.32
N GLY A 105 -0.74 2.30 15.25
CA GLY A 105 -2.02 1.71 15.65
C GLY A 105 -3.02 1.54 14.50
N SER A 106 -2.89 2.32 13.42
CA SER A 106 -3.71 2.12 12.23
C SER A 106 -3.30 0.86 11.46
N VAL A 107 -4.26 0.20 10.82
CA VAL A 107 -4.03 -1.03 10.05
C VAL A 107 -4.51 -0.87 8.61
N ILE A 108 -3.65 -1.22 7.66
CA ILE A 108 -3.98 -1.36 6.25
C ILE A 108 -3.79 -2.83 5.89
N ASP A 109 -4.89 -3.54 5.66
CA ASP A 109 -4.89 -4.95 5.30
C ASP A 109 -5.28 -5.13 3.83
N VAL A 110 -4.30 -5.57 3.06
CA VAL A 110 -4.42 -5.97 1.65
C VAL A 110 -4.08 -7.45 1.49
N SER A 111 -4.10 -8.26 2.55
CA SER A 111 -3.69 -9.66 2.48
C SER A 111 -4.56 -10.47 1.51
N GLY A 112 -3.99 -11.48 0.88
CA GLY A 112 -4.74 -12.48 0.12
C GLY A 112 -5.57 -13.39 1.03
N THR A 113 -6.30 -14.33 0.43
CA THR A 113 -7.07 -15.33 1.17
C THR A 113 -6.98 -16.70 0.52
N SER A 114 -7.50 -17.73 1.18
CA SER A 114 -7.63 -19.06 0.57
C SER A 114 -8.95 -19.72 0.95
N ALA A 115 -9.44 -20.55 0.04
CA ALA A 115 -10.59 -21.41 0.28
C ALA A 115 -10.47 -22.71 -0.52
N THR A 116 -11.09 -23.76 0.01
CA THR A 116 -11.26 -25.01 -0.74
C THR A 116 -12.50 -24.89 -1.62
N LEU A 117 -12.30 -24.99 -2.94
CA LEU A 117 -13.36 -24.97 -3.95
C LEU A 117 -13.45 -26.34 -4.62
N ASP A 118 -14.67 -26.75 -4.95
CA ASP A 118 -14.90 -28.01 -5.67
C ASP A 118 -14.83 -27.73 -7.18
N LEU A 119 -13.69 -28.07 -7.80
CA LEU A 119 -13.41 -27.80 -9.20
C LEU A 119 -13.71 -29.04 -10.05
N ALA A 120 -14.19 -28.83 -11.28
CA ALA A 120 -14.40 -29.94 -12.21
C ALA A 120 -13.05 -30.56 -12.59
N ALA A 121 -12.90 -31.85 -12.31
CA ALA A 121 -11.77 -32.64 -12.78
C ALA A 121 -11.94 -32.98 -14.26
N ALA A 122 -10.83 -33.22 -14.97
CA ALA A 122 -10.87 -33.65 -16.35
C ALA A 122 -11.70 -34.94 -16.49
N LEU A 123 -12.62 -34.95 -17.46
CA LEU A 123 -13.45 -36.10 -17.77
C LEU A 123 -12.55 -37.31 -18.08
N GLY A 124 -12.65 -38.38 -17.29
CA GLY A 124 -12.19 -39.69 -17.73
C GLY A 124 -12.96 -40.14 -18.98
N SER A 125 -12.46 -41.16 -19.68
CA SER A 125 -13.01 -41.68 -20.95
C SER A 125 -14.48 -42.15 -20.93
N GLN A 126 -15.18 -42.03 -19.81
CA GLN A 126 -16.59 -42.43 -19.60
C GLN A 126 -17.57 -41.27 -19.38
N GLY A 127 -17.15 -40.00 -19.57
CA GLY A 127 -18.10 -38.88 -19.73
C GLY A 127 -18.80 -38.34 -18.47
N SER A 128 -18.44 -38.78 -17.26
CA SER A 128 -18.96 -38.23 -16.00
C SER A 128 -18.03 -37.15 -15.42
N GLN A 129 -18.55 -35.95 -15.14
CA GLN A 129 -17.80 -34.89 -14.47
C GLN A 129 -17.61 -35.25 -12.99
N ALA A 130 -16.37 -35.52 -12.60
CA ALA A 130 -15.98 -35.58 -11.19
C ALA A 130 -15.65 -34.17 -10.69
N PHE A 131 -15.96 -33.89 -9.42
CA PHE A 131 -15.55 -32.66 -8.74
C PHE A 131 -14.58 -33.01 -7.62
N GLU A 132 -13.48 -32.28 -7.53
CA GLU A 132 -12.45 -32.49 -6.51
C GLU A 132 -12.23 -31.23 -5.68
N PRO A 133 -12.09 -31.35 -4.35
CA PRO A 133 -11.71 -30.24 -3.49
C PRO A 133 -10.30 -29.75 -3.80
N VAL A 134 -10.16 -28.48 -4.18
CA VAL A 134 -8.88 -27.83 -4.45
C VAL A 134 -8.72 -26.60 -3.56
N LEU A 135 -7.65 -26.57 -2.78
CA LEU A 135 -7.26 -25.37 -2.05
C LEU A 135 -6.78 -24.32 -3.05
N THR A 136 -7.56 -23.25 -3.18
CA THR A 136 -7.23 -22.10 -4.03
C THR A 136 -6.81 -20.96 -3.13
N ALA A 137 -5.60 -20.44 -3.33
CA ALA A 137 -5.08 -19.27 -2.63
C ALA A 137 -4.95 -18.08 -3.59
N SER A 138 -5.14 -16.88 -3.08
CA SER A 138 -5.00 -15.64 -3.84
C SER A 138 -3.81 -14.82 -3.36
N ALA A 139 -3.27 -13.99 -4.25
CA ALA A 139 -2.18 -13.09 -3.91
C ALA A 139 -2.66 -11.95 -2.98
N GLY A 140 -1.70 -11.36 -2.27
CA GLY A 140 -1.90 -10.07 -1.62
C GLY A 140 -2.18 -8.95 -2.62
N GLY A 141 -2.76 -7.88 -2.12
CA GLY A 141 -3.16 -6.70 -2.87
C GLY A 141 -2.06 -5.64 -2.96
N THR A 142 -2.45 -4.40 -3.21
CA THR A 142 -1.51 -3.30 -3.48
C THR A 142 -1.79 -2.10 -2.59
N VAL A 143 -0.75 -1.51 -2.02
CA VAL A 143 -0.80 -0.18 -1.40
C VAL A 143 0.04 0.78 -2.21
N ARG A 144 -0.54 1.92 -2.62
CA ARG A 144 0.19 3.02 -3.25
C ARG A 144 0.07 4.26 -2.41
N VAL A 145 1.20 4.88 -2.11
CA VAL A 145 1.25 6.17 -1.44
C VAL A 145 2.00 7.15 -2.32
N SER A 146 1.31 8.19 -2.77
CA SER A 146 1.88 9.30 -3.52
C SER A 146 1.92 10.53 -2.63
N ALA A 147 3.10 10.81 -2.10
CA ALA A 147 3.42 12.05 -1.41
C ALA A 147 4.06 13.05 -2.37
N ARG A 148 3.92 14.33 -2.04
CA ARG A 148 4.68 15.41 -2.67
C ARG A 148 5.60 16.05 -1.64
N GLU A 149 5.94 17.32 -1.80
CA GLU A 149 6.81 18.08 -0.90
C GLU A 149 6.28 18.17 0.53
N GLY A 150 5.00 17.83 0.77
CA GLY A 150 4.47 17.72 2.14
C GLY A 150 5.07 16.57 2.95
N GLY A 151 5.67 15.58 2.27
CA GLY A 151 6.23 14.38 2.91
C GLY A 151 5.18 13.40 3.41
N ALA A 152 5.64 12.32 4.04
CA ALA A 152 4.77 11.35 4.69
C ALA A 152 5.43 10.64 5.88
N GLN A 153 4.62 10.25 6.84
CA GLN A 153 4.99 9.37 7.95
C GLN A 153 4.26 8.03 7.81
N PHE A 154 5.02 6.94 7.84
CA PHE A 154 4.50 5.57 7.83
C PHE A 154 4.65 4.92 9.21
N GLY A 155 3.63 5.09 10.05
CA GLY A 155 3.48 4.40 11.33
C GLY A 155 2.43 3.27 11.29
N SER A 156 1.61 3.17 10.24
CA SER A 156 0.58 2.13 10.12
C SER A 156 1.18 0.72 10.04
N GLN A 157 0.50 -0.26 10.62
CA GLN A 157 0.75 -1.66 10.31
C GLN A 157 0.20 -1.99 8.93
N LEU A 158 1.08 -2.50 8.06
CA LEU A 158 0.71 -3.01 6.74
C LEU A 158 0.66 -4.53 6.79
N LEU A 159 -0.43 -5.12 6.32
CA LEU A 159 -0.59 -6.57 6.15
C LEU A 159 -0.84 -6.85 4.67
N ALA A 160 0.07 -7.58 4.04
CA ALA A 160 0.06 -7.85 2.62
C ALA A 160 0.45 -9.31 2.33
N HIS A 161 0.15 -10.24 3.23
CA HIS A 161 0.53 -11.65 3.04
C HIS A 161 -0.22 -12.28 1.86
N GLY A 162 0.38 -13.28 1.22
CA GLY A 162 -0.36 -14.16 0.31
C GLY A 162 -1.37 -15.02 1.08
N GLY A 163 -2.45 -15.45 0.42
CA GLY A 163 -3.54 -16.19 1.05
C GLY A 163 -3.23 -17.64 1.45
N GLY A 164 -2.04 -18.14 1.10
CA GLY A 164 -1.60 -19.51 1.40
C GLY A 164 -0.24 -19.82 0.76
N ASN A 165 0.24 -21.05 0.93
CA ASN A 165 1.52 -21.48 0.37
C ASN A 165 1.55 -21.31 -1.16
N GLY A 166 2.61 -20.70 -1.67
CA GLY A 166 2.79 -20.44 -3.11
C GLY A 166 2.04 -19.22 -3.65
N ALA A 167 1.12 -18.62 -2.88
CA ALA A 167 0.55 -17.33 -3.25
C ALA A 167 1.55 -16.20 -2.96
N ALA A 168 1.71 -15.29 -3.92
CA ALA A 168 2.53 -14.11 -3.72
C ALA A 168 1.94 -13.21 -2.62
N GLY A 169 2.82 -12.59 -1.84
CA GLY A 169 2.46 -11.42 -1.04
C GLY A 169 2.09 -10.23 -1.93
N GLY A 170 1.66 -9.16 -1.29
CA GLY A 170 1.24 -7.93 -1.94
C GLY A 170 2.41 -7.02 -2.30
N SER A 171 2.05 -5.84 -2.79
CA SER A 171 2.99 -4.82 -3.26
C SER A 171 2.80 -3.49 -2.54
N LEU A 172 3.92 -2.81 -2.27
CA LEU A 172 3.93 -1.44 -1.78
C LEU A 172 4.65 -0.55 -2.79
N GLN A 173 3.97 0.51 -3.23
CA GLN A 173 4.56 1.58 -4.03
C GLN A 173 4.54 2.87 -3.22
N VAL A 174 5.72 3.45 -2.99
CA VAL A 174 5.86 4.77 -2.37
C VAL A 174 6.53 5.69 -3.37
N ARG A 175 5.85 6.79 -3.66
CA ARG A 175 6.33 7.81 -4.56
C ARG A 175 6.37 9.15 -3.83
N LEU A 176 7.52 9.80 -3.90
CA LEU A 176 7.75 11.15 -3.42
C LEU A 176 8.21 12.02 -4.60
N GLN A 177 7.45 13.06 -4.90
CA GLN A 177 7.77 13.96 -6.02
C GLN A 177 7.90 15.39 -5.51
N ALA A 178 9.01 16.02 -5.84
CA ALA A 178 9.07 17.47 -5.95
C ALA A 178 8.24 17.89 -7.17
N GLN A 179 7.43 18.93 -7.02
CA GLN A 179 6.86 19.62 -8.15
C GLN A 179 7.92 20.57 -8.70
N ASP A 180 7.97 20.70 -10.02
CA ASP A 180 8.62 21.83 -10.68
C ASP A 180 7.50 22.71 -11.23
N ASN A 181 7.00 23.65 -10.42
CA ASN A 181 6.00 24.60 -10.87
C ASN A 181 6.64 25.97 -11.11
N PRO A 182 6.79 26.40 -12.38
CA PRO A 182 7.38 27.70 -12.69
C PRO A 182 6.68 28.88 -12.00
N GLN A 183 5.38 28.77 -11.70
CA GLN A 183 4.60 29.84 -11.07
C GLN A 183 4.90 30.00 -9.57
N ASP A 184 5.31 28.92 -8.89
CA ASP A 184 5.45 28.87 -7.43
C ASP A 184 6.79 28.26 -6.98
N ARG A 185 7.81 28.31 -7.84
CA ARG A 185 9.10 27.63 -7.62
C ARG A 185 9.80 28.00 -6.31
N GLN A 186 9.53 29.20 -5.78
CA GLN A 186 10.04 29.66 -4.48
C GLN A 186 9.59 28.80 -3.29
N PHE A 187 8.54 27.98 -3.44
CA PHE A 187 8.04 27.06 -2.42
C PHE A 187 8.35 25.60 -2.73
N ASP A 188 8.98 25.32 -3.88
CA ASP A 188 9.39 23.96 -4.21
C ASP A 188 10.52 23.54 -3.26
N LEU A 189 10.40 22.33 -2.72
CA LEU A 189 11.47 21.71 -1.94
C LEU A 189 12.26 20.82 -2.89
N PRO A 190 13.44 21.25 -3.36
CA PRO A 190 14.22 20.45 -4.32
C PRO A 190 14.75 19.15 -3.68
N ASP A 191 15.00 19.17 -2.37
CA ASP A 191 15.65 18.08 -1.63
C ASP A 191 14.63 17.08 -1.08
N VAL A 192 13.81 16.48 -1.96
CA VAL A 192 12.87 15.44 -1.52
C VAL A 192 13.56 14.09 -1.34
N GLN A 193 13.39 13.48 -0.17
CA GLN A 193 14.08 12.25 0.19
C GLN A 193 13.15 11.16 0.73
N LEU A 194 13.29 9.96 0.17
CA LEU A 194 12.80 8.73 0.78
C LEU A 194 13.88 8.18 1.71
N VAL A 195 13.58 8.03 3.00
CA VAL A 195 14.51 7.49 4.00
C VAL A 195 14.04 6.11 4.42
N VAL A 196 14.91 5.11 4.27
CA VAL A 196 14.70 3.76 4.77
C VAL A 196 15.59 3.53 5.97
N GLN A 197 15.01 3.14 7.10
CA GLN A 197 15.72 2.92 8.36
C GLN A 197 15.15 1.72 9.12
N ALA A 198 15.88 1.18 10.09
CA ALA A 198 15.40 0.03 10.86
C ALA A 198 14.32 0.42 11.89
N ALA A 199 14.53 1.55 12.56
CA ALA A 199 13.61 2.05 13.57
C ALA A 199 12.24 2.44 12.96
N ALA A 200 11.23 2.53 13.81
CA ALA A 200 9.95 3.12 13.42
C ALA A 200 10.15 4.52 12.83
N ALA A 201 9.26 4.93 11.93
CA ALA A 201 9.28 6.31 11.43
C ALA A 201 9.10 7.28 12.61
N PRO A 202 9.93 8.33 12.72
CA PRO A 202 9.82 9.29 13.81
C PRO A 202 8.44 9.94 13.83
N ASN A 203 8.01 10.38 15.02
CA ASN A 203 6.73 11.05 15.17
C ASN A 203 6.74 12.40 14.46
N GLY A 204 5.73 12.61 13.60
CA GLY A 204 5.58 13.82 12.82
C GLY A 204 6.12 13.70 11.39
N VAL A 205 5.49 14.41 10.48
CA VAL A 205 5.93 14.49 9.09
C VAL A 205 6.92 15.63 8.94
N LYS A 206 8.06 15.33 8.32
CA LYS A 206 9.00 16.36 7.87
C LYS A 206 8.74 16.63 6.39
N ALA A 207 8.55 17.91 6.05
CA ALA A 207 8.36 18.33 4.67
C ALA A 207 9.54 17.86 3.79
N GLY A 208 9.22 17.40 2.59
CA GLY A 208 10.15 16.82 1.63
C GLY A 208 10.69 15.44 2.04
N GLN A 209 10.20 14.83 3.12
CA GLN A 209 10.71 13.54 3.57
C GLN A 209 9.59 12.52 3.73
N VAL A 210 9.88 11.30 3.28
CA VAL A 210 9.08 10.12 3.58
C VAL A 210 9.98 9.12 4.29
N THR A 211 9.61 8.68 5.48
CA THR A 211 10.39 7.70 6.24
C THR A 211 9.67 6.36 6.30
N LEU A 212 10.39 5.29 5.96
CA LEU A 212 9.93 3.90 5.98
C LEU A 212 10.78 3.07 6.93
N SER A 213 10.13 2.20 7.70
CA SER A 213 10.81 1.22 8.56
C SER A 213 11.05 -0.09 7.79
N SER A 214 12.30 -0.48 7.58
CA SER A 214 12.66 -1.76 6.96
C SER A 214 12.17 -2.96 7.77
N ASN A 215 12.17 -2.86 9.10
CA ASN A 215 11.60 -3.89 9.98
C ASN A 215 10.09 -4.06 9.76
N ALA A 216 9.35 -2.95 9.64
CA ALA A 216 7.93 -3.00 9.33
C ALA A 216 7.67 -3.59 7.93
N LEU A 217 8.48 -3.22 6.93
CA LEU A 217 8.39 -3.77 5.57
C LEU A 217 8.65 -5.28 5.54
N ALA A 218 9.63 -5.77 6.31
CA ALA A 218 9.93 -7.20 6.41
C ALA A 218 8.79 -7.99 7.06
N GLN A 219 8.04 -7.38 7.97
CA GLN A 219 6.90 -8.01 8.64
C GLN A 219 5.60 -7.91 7.84
N ALA A 220 5.52 -6.99 6.87
CA ALA A 220 4.29 -6.73 6.12
C ALA A 220 3.88 -7.85 5.17
N GLY A 221 4.75 -8.83 4.89
CA GLY A 221 4.45 -9.92 3.96
C GLY A 221 4.52 -9.51 2.49
N LEU A 222 5.20 -8.42 2.16
CA LEU A 222 5.37 -7.93 0.80
C LEU A 222 6.17 -8.90 -0.06
N SER A 223 5.75 -9.06 -1.31
CA SER A 223 6.57 -9.70 -2.36
C SER A 223 7.23 -8.68 -3.28
N GLU A 224 6.68 -7.47 -3.35
CA GLU A 224 7.12 -6.42 -4.27
C GLU A 224 7.20 -5.07 -3.55
N LEU A 225 8.27 -4.32 -3.78
CA LEU A 225 8.47 -2.97 -3.24
C LEU A 225 9.00 -2.05 -4.34
N ARG A 226 8.34 -0.90 -4.50
CA ARG A 226 8.79 0.16 -5.39
C ARG A 226 8.91 1.47 -4.62
N LEU A 227 10.12 1.99 -4.57
CA LEU A 227 10.43 3.28 -3.97
C LEU A 227 10.84 4.23 -5.09
N GLN A 228 10.14 5.37 -5.20
CA GLN A 228 10.40 6.37 -6.23
C GLN A 228 10.55 7.75 -5.59
N SER A 229 11.69 8.41 -5.83
CA SER A 229 11.93 9.78 -5.39
C SER A 229 12.41 10.63 -6.57
N SER A 230 11.99 11.89 -6.64
CA SER A 230 12.51 12.81 -7.66
C SER A 230 13.92 13.33 -7.36
N ASP A 231 14.44 13.17 -6.15
CA ASP A 231 15.84 13.52 -5.80
C ASP A 231 16.59 12.30 -5.26
N ARG A 232 16.26 11.85 -4.04
CA ARG A 232 17.01 10.75 -3.42
C ARG A 232 16.21 9.67 -2.70
N ILE A 233 16.81 8.49 -2.66
CA ILE A 233 16.51 7.41 -1.71
C ILE A 233 17.73 7.23 -0.82
N ARG A 234 17.58 7.38 0.50
CA ARG A 234 18.65 7.30 1.50
C ARG A 234 18.40 6.14 2.46
N PHE A 235 19.39 5.29 2.65
CA PHE A 235 19.39 4.26 3.68
C PHE A 235 20.11 4.77 4.93
N ASP A 236 19.40 4.86 6.04
CA ASP A 236 19.93 5.30 7.33
C ASP A 236 20.32 4.09 8.19
N GLY A 237 21.62 3.91 8.42
CA GLY A 237 22.18 2.72 9.04
C GLY A 237 22.17 1.48 8.13
N SER A 238 22.70 0.37 8.65
CA SER A 238 22.74 -0.88 7.89
C SER A 238 21.33 -1.47 7.71
N GLN A 239 20.99 -1.82 6.48
CA GLN A 239 19.65 -2.31 6.12
C GLN A 239 19.74 -3.63 5.36
N ALA A 240 18.74 -4.49 5.55
CA ALA A 240 18.55 -5.70 4.76
C ALA A 240 17.11 -5.71 4.24
N LEU A 241 16.95 -5.68 2.92
CA LEU A 241 15.65 -5.79 2.26
C LEU A 241 15.65 -7.02 1.37
N HIS A 242 14.83 -8.00 1.74
CA HIS A 242 14.68 -9.26 1.04
C HIS A 242 13.24 -9.41 0.58
N LEU A 243 13.01 -9.45 -0.72
CA LEU A 243 11.68 -9.61 -1.31
C LEU A 243 11.61 -10.87 -2.16
N ALA A 244 10.43 -11.51 -2.13
CA ALA A 244 10.20 -12.74 -2.86
C ALA A 244 10.21 -12.53 -4.39
N ARG A 245 9.89 -11.32 -4.87
CA ARG A 245 9.78 -11.03 -6.30
C ARG A 245 10.59 -9.81 -6.71
N ASP A 246 10.06 -8.60 -6.49
CA ASP A 246 10.61 -7.40 -7.13
C ASP A 246 11.00 -6.33 -6.11
N LEU A 247 12.15 -5.70 -6.34
CA LEU A 247 12.60 -4.51 -5.64
C LEU A 247 13.03 -3.46 -6.67
N VAL A 248 12.34 -2.32 -6.67
CA VAL A 248 12.64 -1.20 -7.57
C VAL A 248 12.97 0.04 -6.74
N LEU A 249 14.20 0.54 -6.88
CA LEU A 249 14.64 1.81 -6.33
C LEU A 249 14.90 2.77 -7.50
N ASP A 250 14.08 3.79 -7.60
CA ASP A 250 14.06 4.74 -8.72
C ASP A 250 14.20 6.16 -8.17
N ALA A 251 15.43 6.68 -8.26
CA ALA A 251 15.76 8.04 -7.89
C ALA A 251 17.07 8.45 -8.58
N PRO A 252 17.29 9.75 -8.82
CA PRO A 252 18.58 10.26 -9.27
C PRO A 252 19.75 9.87 -8.37
N ILE A 253 19.52 9.84 -7.05
CA ILE A 253 20.54 9.49 -6.06
C ILE A 253 20.04 8.36 -5.16
N VAL A 254 20.80 7.28 -5.05
CA VAL A 254 20.64 6.26 -4.01
C VAL A 254 21.84 6.35 -3.06
N GLU A 255 21.60 6.78 -1.83
CA GLU A 255 22.62 7.13 -0.84
C GLU A 255 22.59 6.18 0.35
N LEU A 256 23.78 5.87 0.89
CA LEU A 256 23.95 5.11 2.12
C LEU A 256 24.50 6.04 3.20
N GLY A 257 23.99 5.93 4.43
CA GLY A 257 24.57 6.59 5.59
C GLY A 257 26.02 6.16 5.84
N ALA A 258 26.82 7.03 6.46
CA ALA A 258 28.22 6.75 6.73
C ALA A 258 28.40 5.45 7.55
N GLY A 259 29.21 4.52 7.03
CA GLY A 259 29.44 3.22 7.66
C GLY A 259 28.28 2.23 7.58
N ALA A 260 27.22 2.55 6.83
CA ALA A 260 26.10 1.64 6.60
C ALA A 260 26.44 0.55 5.58
N ALA A 261 25.95 -0.66 5.81
CA ALA A 261 25.92 -1.74 4.84
C ALA A 261 24.46 -2.03 4.43
N VAL A 262 24.17 -2.02 3.14
CA VAL A 262 22.82 -2.29 2.61
C VAL A 262 22.84 -3.56 1.78
N ASN A 263 22.07 -4.56 2.21
CA ASN A 263 21.87 -5.82 1.51
C ASN A 263 20.49 -5.82 0.86
N LEU A 264 20.44 -5.77 -0.47
CA LEU A 264 19.20 -5.79 -1.25
C LEU A 264 19.12 -7.10 -2.03
N SER A 265 17.99 -7.80 -1.94
CA SER A 265 17.74 -8.97 -2.77
C SER A 265 16.26 -9.07 -3.17
N ALA A 266 16.03 -9.53 -4.39
CA ALA A 266 14.71 -9.79 -4.94
C ALA A 266 14.75 -11.15 -5.64
N GLY A 267 13.70 -11.97 -5.48
CA GLY A 267 13.66 -13.32 -6.07
C GLY A 267 13.50 -13.33 -7.60
N SER A 268 13.01 -12.23 -8.18
CA SER A 268 12.80 -12.05 -9.62
C SER A 268 13.63 -10.90 -10.17
N VAL A 269 13.30 -9.65 -9.83
CA VAL A 269 13.94 -8.45 -10.42
C VAL A 269 14.38 -7.47 -9.34
N LEU A 270 15.66 -7.09 -9.37
CA LEU A 270 16.20 -5.95 -8.63
C LEU A 270 16.58 -4.84 -9.61
N THR A 271 15.93 -3.69 -9.50
CA THR A 271 16.21 -2.50 -10.33
C THR A 271 16.71 -1.36 -9.47
N LEU A 272 17.83 -0.76 -9.86
CA LEU A 272 18.40 0.44 -9.27
C LEU A 272 18.60 1.48 -10.38
N GLY A 273 17.96 2.64 -10.27
CA GLY A 273 18.16 3.77 -11.16
C GLY A 273 16.88 4.26 -11.85
N ASN A 274 17.08 5.34 -12.61
CA ASN A 274 16.09 6.04 -13.44
C ASN A 274 16.31 5.64 -14.90
#